data_AF-A0AAD0BYE3-F1
#
_entry.id   AF-A0AAD0BYE3-F1
#
_cell.length_a   1.000
_cell.length_b   1.000
_cell.length_c   1.000
_cell.angle_alpha   90.00
_cell.angle_beta   90.00
_cell.angle_gamma   90.00
#
_symmetry.space_group_name_H-M   'P 1'
#
loop_
_entity.id
_entity.type
_entity.pdbx_description
1 polymer ?
#
loop_
_entity_poly.entity_id
_entity_poly.type
_entity_poly.pdbx_seq_one_letter_code
_entity_poly.pdbx_strand_id
1 'polypeptide(L)'
;MATIHLVEGPVGAGKSTFVAELRSLHTAAGFILDAWFVRLYSPDRPAANLMEWYAARKARCMAQIWITACEVLDTGRDVVLELGLVERASRESFYAQVREAGYDLAVYLLDAPRDVRRDRVRQRNREKGPTFSMDVPDAFFELASDHWEPMDQTECEIYDVQVVTWNPGSASGG
;
A
#
# COMPACT_ATOMS: atom_id res chain seq x y z
N MET A 1 3.94 19.61 -9.88
CA MET A 1 4.93 19.60 -8.78
C MET A 1 5.42 18.17 -8.65
N ALA A 2 6.21 17.82 -7.63
CA ALA A 2 6.45 16.41 -7.35
C ALA A 2 5.13 15.74 -6.90
N THR A 3 4.91 14.51 -7.32
CA THR A 3 3.65 13.79 -7.13
C THR A 3 3.82 12.65 -6.14
N ILE A 4 2.86 12.52 -5.23
CA ILE A 4 2.67 11.33 -4.42
C ILE A 4 1.76 10.37 -5.18
N HIS A 5 2.28 9.20 -5.52
CA HIS A 5 1.50 8.09 -6.08
C HIS A 5 1.09 7.15 -4.94
N LEU A 6 -0.14 7.28 -4.45
CA LEU A 6 -0.69 6.44 -3.39
C LEU A 6 -1.36 5.20 -3.99
N VAL A 7 -0.90 4.01 -3.59
CA VAL A 7 -1.46 2.73 -4.03
C VAL A 7 -2.22 2.07 -2.88
N GLU A 8 -3.52 1.87 -3.07
CA GLU A 8 -4.42 1.26 -2.09
C GLU A 8 -5.23 0.11 -2.66
N GLY A 9 -5.83 -0.68 -1.76
CA GLY A 9 -6.59 -1.88 -2.11
C GLY A 9 -6.46 -2.99 -1.07
N PRO A 10 -7.35 -4.01 -1.12
CA PRO A 10 -7.34 -5.08 -0.13
C PRO A 10 -6.11 -5.99 -0.25
N VAL A 11 -5.91 -6.82 0.78
CA VAL A 11 -4.86 -7.86 0.77
C VAL A 11 -5.02 -8.79 -0.43
N GLY A 12 -3.92 -9.08 -1.11
CA GLY A 12 -3.91 -9.94 -2.31
C GLY A 12 -4.33 -9.27 -3.62
N ALA A 13 -4.62 -7.96 -3.63
CA ALA A 13 -5.05 -7.24 -4.84
C ALA A 13 -3.95 -7.08 -5.91
N GLY A 14 -2.67 -7.27 -5.55
CA GLY A 14 -1.54 -7.10 -6.49
C GLY A 14 -0.75 -5.79 -6.33
N LYS A 15 -1.05 -5.00 -5.29
CA LYS A 15 -0.42 -3.70 -5.00
C LYS A 15 1.10 -3.71 -5.10
N SER A 16 1.80 -4.63 -4.42
CA SER A 16 3.26 -4.60 -4.38
C SER A 16 3.92 -4.82 -5.76
N THR A 17 3.26 -5.54 -6.67
CA THR A 17 3.72 -5.67 -8.07
C THR A 17 3.54 -4.35 -8.80
N PHE A 18 2.35 -3.74 -8.69
CA PHE A 18 2.06 -2.46 -9.31
C PHE A 18 2.94 -1.32 -8.78
N VAL A 19 3.26 -1.31 -7.48
CA VAL A 19 4.22 -0.38 -6.89
C VAL A 19 5.59 -0.51 -7.56
N ALA A 20 6.06 -1.72 -7.85
CA ALA A 20 7.34 -1.91 -8.54
C ALA A 20 7.32 -1.35 -9.96
N GLU A 21 6.22 -1.57 -10.70
CA GLU A 21 6.01 -1.01 -12.04
C GLU A 21 5.95 0.53 -12.01
N LEU A 22 5.17 1.09 -11.09
CA LEU A 22 4.95 2.53 -10.97
C LEU A 22 6.24 3.27 -10.60
N ARG A 23 7.06 2.69 -9.71
CA ARG A 23 8.38 3.22 -9.39
C ARG A 23 9.29 3.28 -10.61
N SER A 24 9.24 2.26 -11.47
CA SER A 24 10.01 2.23 -12.71
C SER A 24 9.49 3.28 -13.70
N LEU A 25 8.17 3.38 -13.85
CA LEU A 25 7.52 4.31 -14.78
C LEU A 25 7.83 5.77 -14.44
N HIS A 26 7.77 6.13 -13.16
CA HIS A 26 7.95 7.50 -12.68
C HIS A 26 9.38 7.79 -12.20
N THR A 27 10.30 6.82 -12.23
CA THR A 27 11.64 6.93 -11.61
C THR A 27 11.53 7.40 -10.15
N ALA A 28 10.55 6.85 -9.43
CA ALA A 28 10.11 7.32 -8.11
C ALA A 28 10.65 6.43 -6.97
N ALA A 29 10.93 7.07 -5.82
CA ALA A 29 11.26 6.34 -4.60
C ALA A 29 10.03 5.60 -4.08
N GLY A 30 10.20 4.38 -3.57
CA GLY A 30 9.09 3.56 -3.05
C GLY A 30 9.14 3.40 -1.54
N PHE A 31 8.05 3.73 -0.86
CA PHE A 31 7.92 3.56 0.59
C PHE A 31 6.72 2.67 0.90
N ILE A 32 7.01 1.43 1.30
CA ILE A 32 6.04 0.36 1.52
C ILE A 32 6.01 0.08 3.02
N LEU A 33 4.88 0.37 3.67
CA LEU A 33 4.74 0.27 5.12
C LEU A 33 5.10 -1.13 5.65
N ASP A 34 4.52 -2.17 5.05
CA ASP A 34 4.73 -3.54 5.50
C ASP A 34 6.19 -3.97 5.39
N ALA A 35 6.89 -3.55 4.33
CA ALA A 35 8.31 -3.85 4.16
C ALA A 35 9.17 -3.20 5.26
N TRP A 36 8.87 -1.95 5.61
CA TRP A 36 9.54 -1.25 6.71
C TRP A 36 9.21 -1.88 8.06
N PHE A 37 7.94 -2.16 8.30
CA PHE A 37 7.48 -2.77 9.55
C PHE A 37 8.11 -4.14 9.77
N VAL A 38 8.09 -5.00 8.74
CA VAL A 38 8.69 -6.34 8.80
C VAL A 38 10.17 -6.24 9.10
N ARG A 39 10.89 -5.35 8.41
CA ARG A 39 12.34 -5.24 8.59
C ARG A 39 12.74 -4.64 9.93
N LEU A 40 12.03 -3.62 10.40
CA LEU A 40 12.41 -2.85 11.59
C LEU A 40 11.86 -3.43 12.89
N TYR A 41 10.70 -4.09 12.86
CA TYR A 41 9.97 -4.42 14.08
C TYR A 41 9.58 -5.89 14.22
N SER A 42 9.32 -6.63 13.13
CA SER A 42 8.97 -8.05 13.27
C SER A 42 10.00 -8.89 14.05
N PRO A 43 11.33 -8.63 14.02
CA PRO A 43 12.30 -9.32 14.88
C PRO A 43 12.04 -9.14 16.39
N ASP A 44 11.45 -8.00 16.78
CA ASP A 44 11.20 -7.62 18.18
C ASP A 44 9.74 -7.85 18.61
N ARG A 45 9.01 -8.71 17.86
CA ARG A 45 7.60 -8.99 18.13
C ARG A 45 7.43 -9.64 19.52
N PRO A 46 6.58 -9.08 20.40
CA PRO A 46 6.37 -9.62 21.74
C PRO A 46 5.39 -10.79 21.72
N ALA A 47 5.46 -11.64 22.74
CA ALA A 47 4.50 -12.72 22.95
C ALA A 47 3.13 -12.24 23.48
N ALA A 48 3.07 -11.05 24.09
CA ALA A 48 1.87 -10.45 24.67
C ALA A 48 1.71 -8.98 24.24
N ASN A 49 0.51 -8.40 24.39
CA ASN A 49 0.19 -7.01 24.02
C ASN A 49 0.51 -6.67 22.55
N LEU A 50 0.34 -7.65 21.65
CA LEU A 50 0.73 -7.54 20.24
C LEU A 50 0.04 -6.37 19.53
N MET A 51 -1.25 -6.14 19.79
CA MET A 51 -2.02 -5.09 19.11
C MET A 51 -1.53 -3.68 19.46
N GLU A 52 -1.35 -3.40 20.75
CA GLU A 52 -0.81 -2.11 21.22
C GLU A 52 0.62 -1.91 20.70
N TRP A 53 1.44 -2.96 20.79
CA TRP A 53 2.81 -2.94 20.27
C TRP A 53 2.83 -2.66 18.76
N TYR A 54 1.95 -3.29 17.98
CA TYR A 54 1.83 -3.13 16.53
C TYR A 54 1.37 -1.72 16.17
N ALA A 55 0.28 -1.24 16.78
CA ALA A 55 -0.28 0.08 16.52
C ALA A 55 0.77 1.19 16.74
N ALA A 56 1.47 1.15 17.87
CA ALA A 56 2.52 2.14 18.18
C ALA A 56 3.71 2.11 17.19
N ARG A 57 3.98 0.96 16.56
CA ARG A 57 5.08 0.81 15.59
C ARG A 57 4.65 1.14 14.18
N LYS A 58 3.41 0.80 13.81
CA LYS A 58 2.77 1.23 12.57
C LYS A 58 2.76 2.75 12.49
N ALA A 59 2.30 3.42 13.56
CA ALA A 59 2.27 4.87 13.64
C ALA A 59 3.67 5.50 13.46
N ARG A 60 4.71 4.95 14.11
CA ARG A 60 6.10 5.39 13.93
C ARG A 60 6.62 5.18 12.52
N CYS A 61 6.34 4.04 11.89
CA CYS A 61 6.67 3.81 10.48
C CYS A 61 5.99 4.82 9.56
N MET A 62 4.69 5.05 9.73
CA MET A 62 3.93 6.00 8.91
C MET A 62 4.50 7.43 9.04
N ALA A 63 4.79 7.87 10.27
CA ALA A 63 5.40 9.18 10.51
C ALA A 63 6.77 9.30 9.84
N GLN A 64 7.61 8.26 9.94
CA GLN A 64 8.93 8.28 9.31
C GLN A 64 8.85 8.22 7.79
N ILE A 65 7.95 7.40 7.22
CA ILE A 65 7.69 7.34 5.78
C ILE A 65 7.27 8.71 5.27
N TRP A 66 6.37 9.39 5.97
CA TRP A 66 5.93 10.74 5.61
C TRP A 66 7.09 11.73 5.54
N ILE A 67 7.89 11.83 6.61
CA ILE A 67 9.05 12.75 6.66
C ILE A 67 10.01 12.46 5.51
N THR A 68 10.37 11.20 5.30
CA THR A 68 11.31 10.81 4.24
C THR A 68 10.71 11.01 2.84
N ALA A 69 9.39 10.85 2.67
CA ALA A 69 8.72 11.15 1.42
C ALA A 69 8.77 12.66 1.10
N CYS A 70 8.51 13.52 2.09
CA CYS A 70 8.64 14.97 1.94
C CYS A 70 10.06 15.38 1.52
N GLU A 71 11.09 14.81 2.15
CA GLU A 71 12.49 15.08 1.76
C GLU A 71 12.77 14.75 0.28
N VAL A 72 12.16 13.70 -0.27
CA VAL A 72 12.30 13.37 -1.69
C VAL A 72 11.49 14.33 -2.56
N LEU A 73 10.24 14.61 -2.18
CA LEU A 73 9.34 15.51 -2.91
C LEU A 73 9.89 16.93 -3.01
N ASP A 74 10.53 17.42 -1.95
CA ASP A 74 11.16 18.75 -1.91
C ASP A 74 12.35 18.88 -2.87
N THR A 75 12.91 17.76 -3.34
CA THR A 75 13.91 17.75 -4.43
C THR A 75 13.29 17.74 -5.83
N GLY A 76 11.95 17.80 -5.94
CA GLY A 76 11.23 17.76 -7.20
C GLY A 76 11.06 16.35 -7.78
N ARG A 77 11.14 15.30 -6.95
CA ARG A 77 11.03 13.89 -7.36
C ARG A 77 9.79 13.22 -6.79
N ASP A 78 9.16 12.39 -7.61
CA ASP A 78 7.96 11.65 -7.23
C ASP A 78 8.26 10.53 -6.23
N VAL A 79 7.23 10.14 -5.49
CA VAL A 79 7.27 9.01 -4.55
C VAL A 79 6.06 8.10 -4.76
N VAL A 80 6.26 6.79 -4.56
CA VAL A 80 5.19 5.79 -4.54
C VAL A 80 5.00 5.30 -3.10
N LEU A 81 3.79 5.40 -2.59
CA LEU A 81 3.42 5.02 -1.23
C LEU A 81 2.43 3.85 -1.24
N GLU A 82 2.70 2.83 -0.43
CA GLU A 82 1.76 1.75 -0.09
C GLU A 82 1.65 1.70 1.43
N LEU A 83 0.59 2.31 1.97
CA LEU A 83 0.45 2.58 3.41
C LEU A 83 -0.58 1.66 4.11
N GLY A 84 -1.39 0.93 3.35
CA GLY A 84 -2.39 0.03 3.90
C GLY A 84 -3.45 0.80 4.69
N LEU A 85 -3.99 1.85 4.08
CA LEU A 85 -5.04 2.69 4.65
C LEU A 85 -6.41 2.01 4.43
N VAL A 86 -6.69 1.05 5.31
CA VAL A 86 -7.85 0.16 5.24
C VAL A 86 -9.18 0.90 5.40
N GLU A 87 -9.24 1.85 6.33
CA GLU A 87 -10.43 2.61 6.68
C GLU A 87 -10.50 3.92 5.87
N ARG A 88 -11.71 4.32 5.48
CA ARG A 88 -11.97 5.59 4.80
C ARG A 88 -11.44 6.78 5.57
N ALA A 89 -11.66 6.82 6.88
CA ALA A 89 -11.18 7.91 7.74
C ALA A 89 -9.65 8.06 7.71
N SER A 90 -8.93 6.93 7.61
CA SER A 90 -7.47 6.93 7.49
C SER A 90 -7.02 7.49 6.13
N ARG A 91 -7.73 7.15 5.04
CA ARG A 91 -7.49 7.70 3.70
C ARG A 91 -7.77 9.20 3.63
N GLU A 92 -8.92 9.64 4.11
CA GLU A 92 -9.30 11.06 4.16
C GLU A 92 -8.30 11.90 4.96
N SER A 93 -7.84 11.39 6.10
CA SER A 93 -6.81 12.06 6.91
C SER A 93 -5.50 12.21 6.13
N PHE A 94 -5.10 11.18 5.37
CA PHE A 94 -3.90 11.23 4.54
C PHE A 94 -4.07 12.19 3.34
N TYR A 95 -5.22 12.19 2.67
CA TYR A 95 -5.51 13.13 1.58
C TYR A 95 -5.44 14.58 2.06
N ALA A 96 -6.00 14.86 3.24
CA ALA A 96 -5.91 16.18 3.86
C ALA A 96 -4.46 16.57 4.17
N GLN A 97 -3.67 15.64 4.74
CA GLN A 97 -2.26 15.85 5.03
C GLN A 97 -1.44 16.19 3.76
N VAL A 98 -1.67 15.48 2.65
CA VAL A 98 -1.01 15.76 1.37
C VAL A 98 -1.37 17.15 0.84
N ARG A 99 -2.66 17.48 0.86
CA ARG A 99 -3.17 18.78 0.42
C ARG A 99 -2.62 19.94 1.26
N GLU A 100 -2.54 19.78 2.57
CA GLU A 100 -1.99 20.79 3.49
C GLU A 100 -0.49 21.02 3.28
N ALA A 101 0.25 19.97 2.93
CA ALA A 101 1.66 20.06 2.56
C ALA A 101 1.89 20.64 1.16
N GLY A 102 0.83 20.73 0.33
CA GLY A 102 0.88 21.33 -1.00
C GLY A 102 1.52 20.44 -2.07
N TYR A 103 1.52 19.12 -1.90
CA TYR A 103 1.99 18.19 -2.95
C TYR A 103 0.85 17.72 -3.84
N ASP A 104 1.18 17.32 -5.08
CA ASP A 104 0.22 16.68 -5.98
C ASP A 104 -0.02 15.22 -5.52
N LEU A 105 -1.24 14.73 -5.70
CA LEU A 105 -1.65 13.38 -5.30
C LEU A 105 -2.30 12.64 -6.48
N ALA A 106 -1.80 11.46 -6.78
CA ALA A 106 -2.43 10.48 -7.67
C ALA A 106 -2.77 9.22 -6.87
N VAL A 107 -4.05 8.83 -6.86
CA VAL A 107 -4.52 7.66 -6.11
C VAL A 107 -4.82 6.50 -7.06
N TYR A 108 -4.30 5.32 -6.76
CA TYR A 108 -4.50 4.10 -7.53
C TYR A 108 -5.18 3.06 -6.65
N LEU A 109 -6.33 2.56 -7.12
CA LEU A 109 -7.04 1.46 -6.47
C LEU A 109 -6.81 0.17 -7.24
N LEU A 110 -6.20 -0.82 -6.59
CA LEU A 110 -6.17 -2.18 -7.09
C LEU A 110 -7.20 -3.01 -6.33
N ASP A 111 -8.09 -3.67 -7.06
CA ASP A 111 -9.01 -4.63 -6.49
C ASP A 111 -9.18 -5.85 -7.39
N ALA A 112 -9.62 -6.95 -6.79
CA ALA A 112 -10.01 -8.17 -7.46
C ALA A 112 -11.00 -8.94 -6.58
N PRO A 113 -11.80 -9.85 -7.15
CA PRO A 113 -12.68 -10.73 -6.40
C PRO A 113 -11.94 -11.44 -5.25
N ARG A 114 -12.59 -11.58 -4.09
CA ARG A 114 -11.98 -12.09 -2.84
C ARG A 114 -11.38 -13.48 -3.02
N ASP A 115 -12.05 -14.35 -3.77
CA ASP A 115 -11.58 -15.69 -4.13
C ASP A 115 -10.31 -15.64 -4.97
N VAL A 116 -10.26 -14.79 -5.99
CA VAL A 116 -9.06 -14.56 -6.81
C VAL A 116 -7.90 -14.04 -5.96
N ARG A 117 -8.15 -13.07 -5.07
CA ARG A 117 -7.13 -12.53 -4.16
C ARG A 117 -6.59 -13.59 -3.21
N ARG A 118 -7.47 -14.46 -2.69
CA ARG A 118 -7.08 -15.57 -1.81
C ARG A 118 -6.15 -16.55 -2.53
N ASP A 119 -6.48 -16.92 -3.75
CA ASP A 119 -5.66 -17.85 -4.53
C ASP A 119 -4.30 -17.23 -4.88
N ARG A 120 -4.27 -15.94 -5.24
CA ARG A 120 -3.02 -15.17 -5.44
C ARG A 120 -2.15 -15.17 -4.18
N VAL A 121 -2.73 -14.93 -3.00
CA VAL A 121 -2.00 -14.93 -1.72
C VAL A 121 -1.41 -16.31 -1.43
N ARG A 122 -2.21 -17.38 -1.59
CA ARG A 122 -1.74 -18.76 -1.40
C ARG A 122 -0.62 -19.12 -2.36
N GLN A 123 -0.72 -18.73 -3.63
CA GLN A 123 0.33 -18.92 -4.62
C GLN A 123 1.61 -18.16 -4.23
N ARG A 124 1.49 -16.87 -3.88
CA ARG A 124 2.62 -16.04 -3.46
C ARG A 124 3.35 -16.61 -2.24
N ASN A 125 2.62 -17.11 -1.23
CA ASN A 125 3.23 -17.74 -0.05
C ASN A 125 4.03 -19.00 -0.41
N ARG A 126 3.60 -19.75 -1.43
CA ARG A 126 4.33 -20.93 -1.93
C ARG A 126 5.56 -20.56 -2.76
N GLU A 127 5.42 -19.61 -3.66
CA GLU A 127 6.45 -19.26 -4.65
C GLU A 127 7.53 -18.31 -4.12
N LYS A 128 7.18 -17.46 -3.14
CA LYS A 128 8.10 -16.49 -2.52
C LYS A 128 8.88 -15.66 -3.54
N GLY A 129 8.16 -15.12 -4.54
CA GLY A 129 8.73 -14.32 -5.62
C GLY A 129 9.34 -12.97 -5.17
N PRO A 130 9.82 -12.14 -6.12
CA PRO A 130 10.62 -10.95 -5.81
C PRO A 130 9.96 -9.90 -4.92
N THR A 131 8.61 -9.82 -4.91
CA THR A 131 7.83 -8.88 -4.08
C THR A 131 7.35 -9.51 -2.77
N PHE A 132 7.75 -10.75 -2.47
CA PHE A 132 7.38 -11.43 -1.23
C PHE A 132 8.07 -10.78 -0.03
N SER A 133 7.27 -10.33 0.94
CA SER A 133 7.78 -9.77 2.20
C SER A 133 7.53 -10.70 3.39
N MET A 134 6.36 -11.34 3.44
CA MET A 134 5.97 -12.25 4.52
C MET A 134 4.85 -13.20 4.08
N ASP A 135 4.75 -14.32 4.79
CA ASP A 135 3.61 -15.23 4.65
C ASP A 135 2.34 -14.56 5.18
N VAL A 136 1.25 -14.72 4.44
CA VAL A 136 -0.09 -14.28 4.85
C VAL A 136 -0.98 -15.52 5.02
N PRO A 137 -1.18 -15.99 6.27
CA PRO A 137 -2.06 -17.12 6.54
C PRO A 137 -3.50 -16.83 6.12
N ASP A 138 -4.25 -17.87 5.72
CA ASP A 138 -5.65 -17.74 5.30
C ASP A 138 -6.51 -16.99 6.33
N ALA A 139 -6.35 -17.29 7.62
CA ALA A 139 -7.10 -16.60 8.68
C ALA A 139 -6.81 -15.08 8.72
N PHE A 140 -5.56 -14.68 8.47
CA PHE A 140 -5.20 -13.26 8.39
C PHE A 140 -5.75 -12.63 7.11
N PHE A 141 -5.74 -13.35 5.99
CA PHE A 141 -6.33 -12.88 4.74
C PHE A 141 -7.82 -12.56 4.89
N GLU A 142 -8.58 -13.46 5.53
CA GLU A 142 -10.01 -13.26 5.75
C GLU A 142 -10.24 -12.08 6.69
N LEU A 143 -9.51 -12.01 7.82
CA LEU A 143 -9.59 -10.88 8.75
C LEU A 143 -9.30 -9.53 8.06
N ALA A 144 -8.19 -9.43 7.33
CA ALA A 144 -7.81 -8.20 6.63
C ALA A 144 -8.78 -7.85 5.49
N SER A 145 -9.39 -8.84 4.83
CA SER A 145 -10.42 -8.61 3.82
C SER A 145 -11.72 -8.11 4.44
N ASP A 146 -12.09 -8.56 5.64
CA ASP A 146 -13.30 -8.12 6.33
C ASP A 146 -13.18 -6.69 6.88
N HIS A 147 -11.97 -6.25 7.21
CA HIS A 147 -11.73 -4.88 7.69
C HIS A 147 -11.65 -3.85 6.56
N TRP A 148 -11.40 -4.27 5.32
CA TRP A 148 -11.28 -3.36 4.18
C TRP A 148 -12.57 -2.60 3.93
N GLU A 149 -12.51 -1.27 4.04
CA GLU A 149 -13.60 -0.36 3.65
C GLU A 149 -13.38 0.08 2.19
N PRO A 150 -14.19 -0.42 1.23
CA PRO A 150 -14.03 -0.06 -0.17
C PRO A 150 -14.15 1.45 -0.40
N MET A 151 -13.39 1.98 -1.36
CA MET A 151 -13.59 3.34 -1.84
C MET A 151 -14.94 3.40 -2.56
N ASP A 152 -15.84 4.24 -2.08
CA ASP A 152 -17.13 4.44 -2.74
C ASP A 152 -17.00 5.39 -3.94
N GLN A 153 -18.08 5.51 -4.70
CA GLN A 153 -18.10 6.35 -5.90
C GLN A 153 -17.73 7.81 -5.58
N THR A 154 -18.20 8.34 -4.45
CA THR A 154 -17.92 9.74 -4.05
C THR A 154 -16.45 9.94 -3.73
N GLU A 155 -15.83 9.04 -2.98
CA GLU A 155 -14.38 9.07 -2.73
C GLU A 155 -13.60 9.01 -4.04
N CYS A 156 -13.97 8.08 -4.94
CA CYS A 156 -13.32 7.93 -6.24
C CYS A 156 -13.40 9.18 -7.11
N GLU A 157 -14.56 9.85 -7.16
CA GLU A 157 -14.77 11.06 -7.95
C GLU A 157 -14.04 12.28 -7.37
N ILE A 158 -14.03 12.45 -6.04
CA ILE A 158 -13.38 13.59 -5.38
C ILE A 158 -11.85 13.56 -5.58
N TYR A 159 -11.26 12.36 -5.55
CA TYR A 159 -9.80 12.17 -5.59
C TYR A 159 -9.28 11.62 -6.93
N ASP A 160 -10.13 11.60 -7.97
CA ASP A 160 -9.82 11.07 -9.30
C ASP A 160 -9.11 9.71 -9.24
N VAL A 161 -9.70 8.78 -8.47
CA VAL A 161 -9.09 7.48 -8.19
C VAL A 161 -8.99 6.65 -9.46
N GLN A 162 -7.77 6.26 -9.80
CA GLN A 162 -7.47 5.41 -10.94
C GLN A 162 -7.66 3.95 -10.55
N VAL A 163 -8.76 3.34 -11.00
CA VAL A 163 -9.00 1.91 -10.78
C VAL A 163 -8.16 1.09 -11.76
N VAL A 164 -7.21 0.33 -11.23
CA VAL A 164 -6.26 -0.46 -12.02
C VAL A 164 -6.71 -1.93 -12.05
N THR A 165 -7.13 -2.38 -13.23
CA THR A 165 -7.45 -3.79 -13.48
C THR A 165 -6.19 -4.56 -13.87
N TRP A 166 -5.57 -5.22 -12.88
CA TRP A 166 -4.36 -6.00 -13.13
C TRP A 166 -4.70 -7.43 -13.61
N ASN A 167 -4.36 -7.71 -14.88
CA ASN A 167 -4.39 -9.04 -15.46
C ASN A 167 -2.97 -9.63 -15.51
N PRO A 168 -2.69 -10.77 -14.85
CA PRO A 168 -1.44 -11.50 -15.02
C PRO A 168 -1.37 -12.03 -16.46
N GLY A 169 -0.83 -11.24 -17.38
CA GLY A 169 -0.73 -11.59 -18.80
C GLY A 169 -0.43 -10.43 -19.75
N SER A 170 -0.54 -9.16 -19.31
CA SER A 170 -0.19 -8.01 -20.16
C SER A 170 1.31 -7.71 -20.24
N ALA A 171 2.13 -8.38 -19.42
CA ALA A 171 3.59 -8.32 -19.50
C ALA A 171 4.15 -9.40 -20.45
N SER A 172 3.75 -9.37 -21.71
CA SER A 172 4.46 -10.06 -22.79
C SER A 172 4.36 -9.26 -24.09
N GLY A 173 5.34 -8.37 -24.29
CA GLY A 173 5.98 -8.09 -25.58
C GLY A 173 5.14 -7.40 -26.65
N GLY A 174 5.31 -6.07 -26.74
CA GLY A 174 5.61 -5.41 -28.01
C GLY A 174 7.11 -5.18 -28.12
#